data_AF-A0A8T0IAG0-F1
#
_entry.id   AF-A0A8T0IAG0-F1
#
_cell.length_a   1.000
_cell.length_b   1.000
_cell.length_c   1.000
_cell.angle_alpha   90.00
_cell.angle_beta   90.00
_cell.angle_gamma   90.00
#
_symmetry.space_group_name_H-M   'P 1'
#
loop_
_entity.id
_entity.type
_entity.pdbx_description
1 polymer ?
#
loop_
_entity_poly.entity_id
_entity_poly.type
_entity_poly.pdbx_seq_one_letter_code
_entity_poly.pdbx_strand_id
1 'polypeptide(L)'
;MANHHVALLLFVALLASFEMPSLAETAPKSVTVSFPPSSKFLCTIDPSPNEPGVKASDVCRPSVEKPTHLILSNINDVISARYQWNTPVQLWKKNSKYVASFNAYFVVNFDRDAEFTQRPLFSGGGVAFAFTPALSGLKGTGPETFGLFPIDEATGASLRGAKTKTVAVELDLSRTSNTGFDPLAPHTGLDINSMKSVKTKYLGDPDTIIDVKIGVWVEYDALKTTLKVFLHKVKANLTPNRKNANIAISYTGLDLAKEVNEFSYVGFGSRVPEQPNGMYRIYDFKFTTKWVLGSKVNK
;
A
#
# COMPACT_ATOMS: atom_id res chain seq x y z
N MET A 1 82.54 -27.86 -35.06
CA MET A 1 81.89 -27.65 -33.74
C MET A 1 80.84 -26.58 -33.94
N ALA A 2 79.60 -26.90 -33.59
CA ALA A 2 78.39 -26.28 -34.14
C ALA A 2 78.00 -24.95 -33.45
N ASN A 3 77.45 -24.06 -34.26
CA ASN A 3 76.75 -22.82 -33.90
C ASN A 3 75.48 -23.11 -33.08
N HIS A 4 75.26 -22.35 -32.01
CA HIS A 4 73.92 -22.20 -31.41
C HIS A 4 73.57 -20.72 -31.25
N HIS A 5 72.83 -20.22 -32.24
CA HIS A 5 71.99 -19.04 -32.11
C HIS A 5 70.71 -19.45 -31.36
N VAL A 6 70.43 -18.78 -30.23
CA VAL A 6 69.15 -18.87 -29.53
C VAL A 6 68.22 -17.82 -30.14
N ALA A 7 67.17 -18.27 -30.83
CA ALA A 7 66.09 -17.42 -31.30
C ALA A 7 65.02 -17.30 -30.21
N LEU A 8 64.81 -16.08 -29.73
CA LEU A 8 63.75 -15.73 -28.77
C LEU A 8 62.47 -15.39 -29.55
N LEU A 9 61.49 -16.30 -29.55
CA LEU A 9 60.16 -16.06 -30.11
C LEU A 9 59.29 -15.31 -29.08
N LEU A 10 59.04 -14.04 -29.34
CA LEU A 10 58.02 -13.23 -28.66
C LEU A 10 56.64 -13.53 -29.25
N PHE A 11 55.82 -14.28 -28.52
CA PHE A 11 54.38 -14.37 -28.80
C PHE A 11 53.68 -13.15 -28.20
N VAL A 12 53.31 -12.18 -29.04
CA VAL A 12 52.37 -11.11 -28.66
C VAL A 12 50.95 -11.65 -28.89
N ALA A 13 50.27 -12.03 -27.82
CA ALA A 13 48.84 -12.36 -27.86
C ALA A 13 48.03 -11.06 -27.93
N LEU A 14 47.50 -10.75 -29.11
CA LEU A 14 46.57 -9.66 -29.33
C LEU A 14 45.18 -10.09 -28.80
N LEU A 15 44.87 -9.74 -27.54
CA LEU A 15 43.53 -9.88 -26.97
C LEU A 15 42.61 -8.83 -27.61
N ALA A 16 41.92 -9.20 -28.68
CA ALA A 16 40.78 -8.45 -29.18
C ALA A 16 39.64 -8.59 -28.16
N SER A 17 39.45 -7.57 -27.32
CA SER A 17 38.26 -7.42 -26.48
C SER A 17 37.05 -7.20 -27.39
N PHE A 18 36.31 -8.28 -27.64
CA PHE A 18 34.95 -8.21 -28.17
C PHE A 18 34.07 -7.52 -27.13
N GLU A 19 33.88 -6.21 -27.26
CA GLU A 19 32.75 -5.53 -26.65
C GLU A 19 31.50 -6.01 -27.38
N MET A 20 30.84 -7.03 -26.81
CA MET A 20 29.48 -7.33 -27.23
C MET A 20 28.65 -6.07 -27.00
N PRO A 21 27.93 -5.56 -28.01
CA PRO A 21 27.03 -4.44 -27.81
C PRO A 21 26.03 -4.84 -26.72
N SER A 22 26.13 -4.17 -25.57
CA SER A 22 25.18 -4.30 -24.47
C SER A 22 23.79 -4.04 -25.06
N LEU A 23 23.00 -5.09 -25.25
CA LEU A 23 21.58 -4.98 -25.56
C LEU A 23 20.99 -4.01 -24.53
N ALA A 24 20.58 -2.83 -25.00
CA ALA A 24 20.04 -1.80 -24.14
C ALA A 24 18.88 -2.41 -23.35
N GLU A 25 19.03 -2.46 -22.03
CA GLU A 25 18.04 -3.09 -21.18
C GLU A 25 16.71 -2.35 -21.34
N THR A 26 15.65 -3.09 -21.71
CA THR A 26 14.32 -2.51 -21.91
C THR A 26 13.61 -2.31 -20.57
N ALA A 27 12.94 -1.16 -20.45
CA ALA A 27 12.09 -0.86 -19.30
C ALA A 27 10.94 -1.88 -19.23
N PRO A 28 10.54 -2.33 -18.03
CA PRO A 28 9.32 -3.11 -17.89
C PRO A 28 8.09 -2.30 -18.32
N LYS A 29 6.97 -3.01 -18.56
CA LYS A 29 5.72 -2.35 -18.92
C LYS A 29 5.16 -1.57 -17.73
N SER A 30 4.64 -0.37 -18.00
CA SER A 30 3.82 0.36 -17.03
C SER A 30 2.54 -0.40 -16.72
N VAL A 31 2.08 -0.30 -15.48
CA VAL A 31 0.84 -0.91 -15.01
C VAL A 31 -0.16 0.20 -14.69
N THR A 32 -1.42 -0.02 -15.08
CA THR A 32 -2.56 0.76 -14.60
C THR A 32 -3.54 -0.21 -13.96
N VAL A 33 -3.86 0.04 -12.69
CA VAL A 33 -4.92 -0.64 -11.95
C VAL A 33 -6.01 0.39 -11.69
N SER A 34 -7.25 0.05 -11.97
CA SER A 34 -8.39 0.93 -11.68
C SER A 34 -9.63 0.11 -11.39
N PHE A 35 -10.51 0.64 -10.57
CA PHE A 35 -11.84 0.07 -10.34
C PHE A 35 -12.90 1.18 -10.38
N PRO A 36 -14.16 0.83 -10.64
CA PRO A 36 -15.01 0.03 -9.75
C PRO A 36 -14.82 -1.49 -9.84
N PRO A 37 -15.25 -2.24 -8.79
CA PRO A 37 -14.85 -3.61 -8.53
C PRO A 37 -14.89 -4.50 -9.77
N SER A 38 -13.80 -5.23 -9.98
CA SER A 38 -13.70 -6.21 -11.07
C SER A 38 -13.35 -7.57 -10.49
N SER A 39 -13.62 -8.63 -11.24
CA SER A 39 -13.16 -10.00 -10.95
C SER A 39 -11.63 -10.12 -10.80
N LYS A 40 -10.89 -9.04 -11.06
CA LYS A 40 -9.44 -8.94 -10.91
C LYS A 40 -9.00 -8.46 -9.53
N PHE A 41 -9.93 -8.15 -8.63
CA PHE A 41 -9.65 -7.92 -7.22
C PHE A 41 -10.08 -9.12 -6.38
N LEU A 42 -9.25 -9.46 -5.40
CA LEU A 42 -9.51 -10.51 -4.43
C LEU A 42 -9.73 -9.87 -3.05
N CYS A 43 -10.83 -10.22 -2.41
CA CYS A 43 -11.03 -9.97 -0.98
C CYS A 43 -10.51 -11.16 -0.18
N THR A 44 -9.69 -10.89 0.83
CA THR A 44 -9.30 -11.87 1.86
C THR A 44 -9.59 -11.27 3.22
N ILE A 45 -9.96 -12.11 4.19
CA ILE A 45 -10.30 -11.68 5.54
C ILE A 45 -9.48 -12.47 6.55
N ASP A 46 -9.16 -11.83 7.67
CA ASP A 46 -8.69 -12.51 8.88
C ASP A 46 -9.89 -12.62 9.83
N PRO A 47 -10.60 -13.77 9.84
CA PRO A 47 -11.88 -13.88 10.53
C PRO A 47 -11.69 -13.82 12.05
N SER A 48 -12.68 -13.26 12.74
CA SER A 48 -12.77 -13.30 14.20
C SER A 48 -12.93 -14.75 14.67
N PRO A 49 -12.24 -15.17 15.76
CA PRO A 49 -12.49 -16.46 16.39
C PRO A 49 -13.94 -16.66 16.83
N ASN A 50 -14.69 -15.57 17.06
CA ASN A 50 -16.08 -15.61 17.53
C ASN A 50 -17.10 -15.77 16.38
N GLU A 51 -16.67 -15.66 15.12
CA GLU A 51 -17.53 -15.76 13.93
C GLU A 51 -16.98 -16.74 12.88
N PRO A 52 -17.01 -18.05 13.18
CA PRO A 52 -16.64 -19.06 12.20
C PRO A 52 -17.63 -19.06 11.03
N GLY A 53 -17.15 -18.75 9.81
CA GLY A 53 -17.93 -18.90 8.57
C GLY A 53 -18.27 -17.61 7.82
N VAL A 54 -17.81 -16.44 8.28
CA VAL A 54 -17.93 -15.18 7.53
C VAL A 54 -17.28 -15.34 6.16
N LYS A 55 -18.00 -15.00 5.09
CA LYS A 55 -17.46 -15.05 3.73
C LYS A 55 -16.88 -13.69 3.37
N ALA A 56 -15.74 -13.71 2.68
CA ALA A 56 -15.11 -12.49 2.17
C ALA A 56 -16.03 -11.64 1.27
N SER A 57 -16.98 -12.28 0.56
CA SER A 57 -17.99 -11.59 -0.27
C SER A 57 -18.97 -10.74 0.53
N ASP A 58 -19.19 -11.08 1.80
CA ASP A 58 -20.15 -10.39 2.66
C ASP A 58 -19.49 -9.16 3.32
N VAL A 59 -18.15 -9.21 3.40
CA VAL A 59 -17.28 -8.20 4.00
C VAL A 59 -16.88 -7.13 2.99
N CYS A 60 -16.36 -7.57 1.83
CA CYS A 60 -15.98 -6.72 0.71
C CYS A 60 -17.07 -6.77 -0.35
N ARG A 61 -18.03 -5.84 -0.30
CA ARG A 61 -19.19 -5.83 -1.18
C ARG A 61 -19.06 -4.76 -2.26
N PRO A 62 -18.87 -5.13 -3.53
CA PRO A 62 -19.08 -4.21 -4.64
C PRO A 62 -20.49 -3.63 -4.63
N SER A 63 -20.63 -2.31 -4.72
CA SER A 63 -21.95 -1.70 -4.90
C SER A 63 -22.48 -1.99 -6.30
N VAL A 64 -23.79 -2.15 -6.42
CA VAL A 64 -24.48 -2.13 -7.72
C VAL A 64 -24.93 -0.72 -8.11
N GLU A 65 -24.93 0.20 -7.13
CA GLU A 65 -25.32 1.60 -7.30
C GLU A 65 -24.22 2.43 -7.98
N LYS A 66 -24.63 3.54 -8.60
CA LYS A 66 -23.72 4.53 -9.20
C LYS A 66 -23.57 5.76 -8.27
N PRO A 67 -22.35 6.31 -8.08
CA PRO A 67 -21.08 5.78 -8.57
C PRO A 67 -20.71 4.47 -7.87
N THR A 68 -20.16 3.55 -8.65
CA THR A 68 -19.81 2.22 -8.15
C THR A 68 -18.64 2.32 -7.18
N HIS A 69 -18.74 1.61 -6.05
CA HIS A 69 -17.79 1.66 -4.95
C HIS A 69 -17.63 0.29 -4.29
N LEU A 70 -16.58 0.14 -3.50
CA LEU A 70 -16.43 -0.98 -2.58
C LEU A 70 -17.02 -0.59 -1.22
N ILE A 71 -17.83 -1.46 -0.63
CA ILE A 71 -18.29 -1.34 0.75
C ILE A 71 -17.49 -2.34 1.61
N LEU A 72 -16.97 -1.86 2.73
CA LEU A 72 -16.31 -2.66 3.76
C LEU A 72 -17.13 -2.57 5.05
N SER A 73 -17.72 -3.69 5.45
CA SER A 73 -18.50 -3.83 6.70
C SER A 73 -18.62 -5.31 7.07
N ASN A 74 -18.62 -5.66 8.35
CA ASN A 74 -19.04 -6.98 8.82
C ASN A 74 -20.27 -6.83 9.72
N ILE A 75 -21.11 -7.86 9.86
CA ILE A 75 -22.38 -7.69 10.57
C ILE A 75 -22.16 -7.58 12.09
N ASN A 76 -21.41 -8.52 12.64
CA ASN A 76 -21.46 -8.84 14.07
C ASN A 76 -20.13 -8.63 14.81
N ASP A 77 -18.99 -8.63 14.09
CA ASP A 77 -17.65 -8.47 14.68
C ASP A 77 -16.77 -7.51 13.89
N VAL A 78 -15.80 -6.91 14.58
CA VAL A 78 -14.65 -6.25 13.94
C VAL A 78 -13.66 -7.30 13.44
N ILE A 79 -13.33 -7.24 12.15
CA ILE A 79 -12.34 -8.12 11.50
C ILE A 79 -11.36 -7.29 10.67
N SER A 80 -10.29 -7.91 10.16
CA SER A 80 -9.51 -7.29 9.09
C SER A 80 -9.84 -7.87 7.72
N ALA A 81 -9.73 -7.03 6.70
CA ALA A 81 -9.87 -7.42 5.31
C ALA A 81 -8.79 -6.77 4.44
N ARG A 82 -8.34 -7.52 3.44
CA ARG A 82 -7.57 -6.98 2.32
C ARG A 82 -8.37 -7.09 1.04
N TYR A 83 -8.39 -6.03 0.25
CA TYR A 83 -8.98 -5.99 -1.08
C TYR A 83 -7.92 -5.61 -2.10
N GLN A 84 -7.38 -6.60 -2.81
CA GLN A 84 -6.15 -6.46 -3.58
C GLN A 84 -6.29 -6.86 -5.03
N TRP A 85 -5.59 -6.14 -5.91
CA TRP A 85 -5.43 -6.53 -7.29
C TRP A 85 -4.72 -7.89 -7.36
N ASN A 86 -5.33 -8.86 -8.03
CA ASN A 86 -4.92 -10.26 -7.98
C ASN A 86 -3.67 -10.60 -8.81
N THR A 87 -3.11 -9.63 -9.53
CA THR A 87 -1.88 -9.78 -10.32
C THR A 87 -0.78 -8.91 -9.69
N PRO A 88 0.40 -9.45 -9.37
CA PRO A 88 1.45 -8.64 -8.75
C PRO A 88 1.99 -7.59 -9.74
N VAL A 89 2.33 -6.42 -9.22
CA VAL A 89 2.91 -5.29 -9.95
C VAL A 89 4.41 -5.28 -9.70
N GLN A 90 5.19 -5.14 -10.77
CA GLN A 90 6.63 -4.94 -10.66
C GLN A 90 6.93 -3.48 -10.29
N LEU A 91 7.65 -3.24 -9.18
CA LEU A 91 7.94 -1.91 -8.61
C LEU A 91 9.41 -1.50 -8.73
N TRP A 92 10.29 -2.46 -8.91
CA TRP A 92 11.70 -2.28 -9.24
C TRP A 92 12.16 -3.48 -10.06
N LYS A 93 13.35 -3.44 -10.66
CA LYS A 93 13.87 -4.56 -11.45
C LYS A 93 15.22 -5.02 -10.90
N LYS A 94 15.32 -6.31 -10.58
CA LYS A 94 16.56 -6.91 -10.08
C LYS A 94 17.67 -6.84 -11.14
N ASN A 95 18.89 -6.56 -10.69
CA ASN A 95 20.09 -6.42 -11.53
C ASN A 95 20.01 -5.28 -12.56
N SER A 96 19.09 -4.34 -12.36
CA SER A 96 18.82 -3.24 -13.27
C SER A 96 18.88 -1.89 -12.56
N LYS A 97 18.91 -0.81 -13.34
CA LYS A 97 18.68 0.56 -12.87
C LYS A 97 17.20 0.95 -12.88
N TYR A 98 16.32 0.12 -13.42
CA TYR A 98 14.90 0.43 -13.51
C TYR A 98 14.21 0.34 -12.15
N VAL A 99 13.59 1.45 -11.76
CA VAL A 99 12.69 1.57 -10.60
C VAL A 99 11.40 2.27 -11.01
N ALA A 100 10.29 1.94 -10.38
CA ALA A 100 8.99 2.52 -10.72
C ALA A 100 8.67 3.70 -9.80
N SER A 101 8.43 4.88 -10.39
CA SER A 101 7.62 5.93 -9.78
C SER A 101 6.14 5.55 -9.91
N PHE A 102 5.30 5.99 -8.99
CA PHE A 102 3.86 5.71 -9.07
C PHE A 102 2.99 6.88 -8.64
N ASN A 103 1.73 6.84 -9.09
CA ASN A 103 0.65 7.66 -8.56
C ASN A 103 -0.54 6.77 -8.24
N ALA A 104 -1.10 6.93 -7.05
CA ALA A 104 -2.38 6.35 -6.66
C ALA A 104 -3.37 7.48 -6.31
N TYR A 105 -4.63 7.28 -6.66
CA TYR A 105 -5.76 8.10 -6.25
C TYR A 105 -6.89 7.19 -5.81
N PHE A 106 -7.58 7.55 -4.74
CA PHE A 106 -8.85 6.97 -4.35
C PHE A 106 -9.65 7.97 -3.52
N VAL A 107 -10.94 7.73 -3.39
CA VAL A 107 -11.79 8.44 -2.44
C VAL A 107 -12.26 7.45 -1.40
N VAL A 108 -12.15 7.80 -0.13
CA VAL A 108 -12.79 7.06 0.96
C VAL A 108 -13.92 7.88 1.55
N ASN A 109 -14.95 7.20 2.03
CA ASN A 109 -15.95 7.75 2.93
C ASN A 109 -16.11 6.81 4.13
N PHE A 110 -16.15 7.39 5.32
CA PHE A 110 -16.38 6.68 6.57
C PHE A 110 -17.78 7.04 7.05
N ASP A 111 -18.74 6.17 6.76
CA ASP A 111 -20.16 6.48 6.91
C ASP A 111 -20.72 5.93 8.21
N ARG A 112 -21.56 6.72 8.87
CA ARG A 112 -22.44 6.24 9.93
C ARG A 112 -23.47 5.27 9.38
N ASP A 113 -23.86 4.33 10.22
CA ASP A 113 -25.10 3.62 9.99
C ASP A 113 -26.29 4.57 10.20
N ALA A 114 -27.25 4.53 9.28
CA ALA A 114 -28.40 5.43 9.28
C ALA A 114 -29.36 5.16 10.44
N GLU A 115 -29.41 3.93 10.95
CA GLU A 115 -30.27 3.52 12.06
C GLU A 115 -29.60 3.77 13.41
N PHE A 116 -28.27 3.89 13.45
CA PHE A 116 -27.48 4.04 14.68
C PHE A 116 -26.67 5.34 14.75
N THR A 117 -27.18 6.42 14.15
CA THR A 117 -26.55 7.76 14.11
C THR A 117 -26.20 8.38 15.47
N GLN A 118 -26.76 7.85 16.57
CA GLN A 118 -26.49 8.29 17.95
C GLN A 118 -25.36 7.52 18.65
N ARG A 119 -24.84 6.43 18.07
CA ARG A 119 -23.69 5.74 18.65
C ARG A 119 -22.40 6.53 18.36
N PRO A 120 -21.48 6.64 19.34
CA PRO A 120 -20.16 7.19 19.06
C PRO A 120 -19.48 6.29 18.02
N LEU A 121 -19.20 6.89 16.88
CA LEU A 121 -18.64 6.24 15.70
C LEU A 121 -17.15 5.90 15.88
N PHE A 122 -16.75 5.25 16.98
CA PHE A 122 -15.34 5.25 17.37
C PHE A 122 -14.97 4.00 18.15
N SER A 123 -15.01 2.83 17.50
CA SER A 123 -14.37 1.62 18.05
C SER A 123 -12.93 1.39 17.58
N GLY A 124 -12.37 2.25 16.72
CA GLY A 124 -11.04 2.02 16.12
C GLY A 124 -11.05 1.96 14.59
N GLY A 125 -9.87 1.90 13.97
CA GLY A 125 -9.70 1.35 12.61
C GLY A 125 -9.66 2.33 11.46
N GLY A 126 -9.96 1.87 10.26
CA GLY A 126 -9.78 2.67 9.05
C GLY A 126 -9.38 1.84 7.83
N VAL A 127 -8.76 2.51 6.86
CA VAL A 127 -8.31 1.91 5.59
C VAL A 127 -6.87 2.31 5.29
N ALA A 128 -6.13 1.41 4.65
CA ALA A 128 -4.76 1.67 4.23
C ALA A 128 -4.53 1.25 2.78
N PHE A 129 -3.99 2.13 1.95
CA PHE A 129 -3.48 1.77 0.63
C PHE A 129 -2.11 1.13 0.79
N ALA A 130 -1.91 -0.09 0.27
CA ALA A 130 -0.72 -0.87 0.59
C ALA A 130 -0.11 -1.62 -0.60
N PHE A 131 1.20 -1.85 -0.49
CA PHE A 131 1.93 -2.87 -1.21
C PHE A 131 2.23 -4.04 -0.26
N THR A 132 1.87 -5.26 -0.65
CA THR A 132 2.09 -6.46 0.17
C THR A 132 2.87 -7.54 -0.60
N PRO A 133 3.56 -8.46 0.11
CA PRO A 133 4.33 -9.51 -0.55
C PRO A 133 3.46 -10.68 -1.07
N ALA A 134 2.21 -10.77 -0.62
CA ALA A 134 1.28 -11.86 -0.94
C ALA A 134 -0.17 -11.36 -0.93
N LEU A 135 -1.04 -12.07 -1.67
CA LEU A 135 -2.48 -11.79 -1.75
C LEU A 135 -3.24 -12.11 -0.47
N SER A 136 -2.92 -13.23 0.17
CA SER A 136 -3.51 -13.57 1.44
C SER A 136 -2.87 -12.73 2.55
N GLY A 137 -3.72 -12.24 3.45
CA GLY A 137 -3.32 -11.86 4.80
C GLY A 137 -2.36 -12.86 5.42
N LEU A 138 -1.46 -12.37 6.27
CA LEU A 138 -0.88 -13.26 7.26
C LEU A 138 -2.03 -13.57 8.22
N LYS A 139 -2.43 -14.84 8.32
CA LYS A 139 -3.51 -15.23 9.23
C LYS A 139 -3.12 -14.87 10.67
N GLY A 140 -4.09 -14.42 11.46
CA GLY A 140 -3.87 -14.09 12.87
C GLY A 140 -3.08 -12.80 13.10
N THR A 141 -3.20 -11.82 12.19
CA THR A 141 -2.67 -10.46 12.38
C THR A 141 -3.64 -9.55 13.13
N GLY A 142 -4.92 -9.91 13.17
CA GLY A 142 -5.94 -9.18 13.92
C GLY A 142 -6.42 -7.89 13.24
N PRO A 143 -7.52 -7.30 13.73
CA PRO A 143 -8.19 -6.15 13.12
C PRO A 143 -7.33 -4.88 13.13
N GLU A 144 -6.62 -4.60 14.22
CA GLU A 144 -5.84 -3.37 14.41
C GLU A 144 -4.65 -3.21 13.46
N THR A 145 -4.31 -4.25 12.69
CA THR A 145 -3.19 -4.21 11.74
C THR A 145 -3.64 -3.94 10.30
N PHE A 146 -4.94 -3.67 10.09
CA PHE A 146 -5.58 -3.65 8.77
C PHE A 146 -5.43 -4.98 7.99
N GLY A 147 -5.08 -6.05 8.71
CA GLY A 147 -4.68 -7.34 8.17
C GLY A 147 -3.34 -7.31 7.46
N LEU A 148 -2.53 -6.24 7.57
CA LEU A 148 -1.33 -5.99 6.77
C LEU A 148 -0.04 -6.49 7.44
N PHE A 149 0.07 -6.36 8.76
CA PHE A 149 1.33 -6.56 9.49
C PHE A 149 1.17 -7.58 10.63
N PRO A 150 2.11 -8.53 10.80
CA PRO A 150 2.23 -9.26 12.05
C PRO A 150 3.04 -8.38 13.01
N ILE A 151 2.45 -7.97 14.13
CA ILE A 151 3.09 -7.01 15.05
C ILE A 151 3.18 -7.53 16.48
N ASP A 152 4.12 -6.95 17.21
CA ASP A 152 4.06 -6.83 18.66
C ASP A 152 3.06 -5.70 19.00
N GLU A 153 1.98 -6.03 19.72
CA GLU A 153 0.88 -5.08 20.01
C GLU A 153 1.28 -3.93 20.92
N ALA A 154 2.36 -4.06 21.72
CA ALA A 154 2.80 -2.99 22.61
C ALA A 154 3.65 -1.94 21.88
N THR A 155 4.26 -2.32 20.77
CA THR A 155 5.24 -1.47 20.06
C THR A 155 4.85 -1.15 18.62
N GLY A 156 3.92 -1.89 18.03
CA GLY A 156 3.55 -1.82 16.62
C GLY A 156 4.66 -2.36 15.70
N ALA A 157 5.77 -2.84 16.26
CA ALA A 157 6.91 -3.33 15.51
C ALA A 157 6.57 -4.66 14.84
N SER A 158 7.03 -4.87 13.61
CA SER A 158 6.72 -6.14 12.96
C SER A 158 7.51 -7.30 13.54
N LEU A 159 6.81 -8.40 13.83
CA LEU A 159 7.38 -9.69 14.24
C LEU A 159 8.32 -10.30 13.20
N ARG A 160 8.27 -9.82 11.95
CA ARG A 160 9.14 -10.26 10.85
C ARG A 160 10.19 -9.21 10.45
N GLY A 161 10.19 -8.05 11.10
CA GLY A 161 11.08 -6.92 10.79
C GLY A 161 11.13 -6.60 9.29
N ALA A 162 12.33 -6.44 8.73
CA ALA A 162 12.51 -6.12 7.31
C ALA A 162 12.04 -7.23 6.32
N LYS A 163 11.66 -8.43 6.81
CA LYS A 163 11.08 -9.51 5.99
C LYS A 163 9.57 -9.36 5.79
N THR A 164 8.93 -8.39 6.44
CA THR A 164 7.49 -8.11 6.29
C THR A 164 7.14 -7.71 4.87
N LYS A 165 8.01 -6.90 4.25
CA LYS A 165 7.90 -6.44 2.86
C LYS A 165 6.59 -5.74 2.54
N THR A 166 6.15 -4.88 3.45
CA THR A 166 4.89 -4.14 3.36
C THR A 166 5.13 -2.66 3.59
N VAL A 167 4.57 -1.85 2.70
CA VAL A 167 4.51 -0.39 2.82
C VAL A 167 3.06 0.02 2.66
N ALA A 168 2.56 0.88 3.54
CA ALA A 168 1.18 1.33 3.51
C ALA A 168 1.05 2.84 3.81
N VAL A 169 -0.01 3.44 3.27
CA VAL A 169 -0.50 4.76 3.67
C VAL A 169 -1.87 4.54 4.28
N GLU A 170 -1.97 4.74 5.59
CA GLU A 170 -3.19 4.56 6.35
C GLU A 170 -3.95 5.86 6.56
N LEU A 171 -5.26 5.72 6.68
CA LEU A 171 -6.17 6.67 7.31
C LEU A 171 -6.75 5.97 8.52
N ASP A 172 -6.11 6.20 9.67
CA ASP A 172 -6.51 5.62 10.94
C ASP A 172 -7.45 6.58 11.69
N LEU A 173 -8.58 6.03 12.10
CA LEU A 173 -9.64 6.65 12.88
C LEU A 173 -9.56 6.23 14.35
N SER A 174 -8.61 5.38 14.72
CA SER A 174 -8.55 4.81 16.05
C SER A 174 -8.36 5.85 17.14
N ARG A 175 -9.13 5.65 18.21
CA ARG A 175 -9.13 6.46 19.44
C ARG A 175 -9.21 5.60 20.70
N THR A 176 -9.39 4.29 20.55
CA THR A 176 -9.75 3.37 21.62
C THR A 176 -8.62 2.44 22.01
N SER A 177 -7.66 2.22 21.11
CA SER A 177 -6.54 1.32 21.35
C SER A 177 -5.36 2.11 21.94
N ASN A 178 -5.17 2.03 23.26
CA ASN A 178 -3.94 2.53 23.90
C ASN A 178 -2.79 1.52 23.72
N THR A 179 -2.59 1.03 22.49
CA THR A 179 -1.49 0.11 22.15
C THR A 179 -0.12 0.78 22.30
N GLY A 180 -0.09 2.09 22.48
CA GLY A 180 1.11 2.88 22.76
C GLY A 180 1.96 3.22 21.53
N PHE A 181 1.64 2.65 20.37
CA PHE A 181 2.37 2.92 19.12
C PHE A 181 1.70 3.96 18.22
N ASP A 182 0.37 4.08 18.26
CA ASP A 182 -0.39 5.06 17.48
C ASP A 182 -0.75 6.33 18.27
N PRO A 183 -0.81 7.48 17.59
CA PRO A 183 -1.49 8.65 18.13
C PRO A 183 -2.94 8.35 18.51
N LEU A 184 -3.38 8.86 19.66
CA LEU A 184 -4.79 8.74 20.09
C LEU A 184 -5.78 9.49 19.18
N ALA A 185 -5.29 10.37 18.31
CA ALA A 185 -6.11 11.17 17.42
C ALA A 185 -6.08 10.56 16.00
N PRO A 186 -7.19 10.65 15.24
CA PRO A 186 -7.24 10.19 13.87
C PRO A 186 -6.13 10.82 13.06
N HIS A 187 -5.45 10.01 12.26
CA HIS A 187 -4.26 10.43 11.56
C HIS A 187 -4.11 9.73 10.21
N THR A 188 -3.32 10.37 9.36
CA THR A 188 -2.76 9.76 8.17
C THR A 188 -1.36 9.30 8.51
N GLY A 189 -1.06 8.04 8.20
CA GLY A 189 0.21 7.41 8.50
C GLY A 189 0.96 6.96 7.24
N LEU A 190 2.27 6.79 7.39
CA LEU A 190 3.13 6.07 6.45
C LEU A 190 3.80 4.93 7.21
N ASP A 191 3.44 3.72 6.85
CA ASP A 191 3.85 2.49 7.50
C ASP A 191 4.89 1.78 6.66
N ILE A 192 6.02 1.43 7.27
CA ILE A 192 7.10 0.72 6.59
C ILE A 192 7.48 -0.46 7.46
N ASN A 193 7.05 -1.66 7.05
CA ASN A 193 7.34 -2.92 7.74
C ASN A 193 6.97 -2.91 9.24
N SER A 194 5.99 -2.11 9.65
CA SER A 194 5.54 -1.90 11.03
C SER A 194 4.18 -1.21 11.00
N MET A 195 3.32 -1.43 11.99
CA MET A 195 2.11 -0.60 12.21
C MET A 195 2.45 0.76 12.78
N LYS A 196 3.59 0.88 13.48
CA LYS A 196 4.04 2.19 13.96
C LYS A 196 4.51 3.03 12.79
N SER A 197 3.68 3.98 12.40
CA SER A 197 3.96 4.90 11.32
C SER A 197 5.29 5.65 11.49
N VAL A 198 6.12 5.69 10.43
CA VAL A 198 7.35 6.49 10.41
C VAL A 198 7.08 7.98 10.28
N LYS A 199 5.88 8.33 9.80
CA LYS A 199 5.41 9.70 9.69
C LYS A 199 3.89 9.73 9.83
N THR A 200 3.40 10.57 10.73
CA THR A 200 1.96 10.80 10.91
C THR A 200 1.59 12.26 10.68
N LYS A 201 0.32 12.50 10.36
CA LYS A 201 -0.32 13.82 10.36
C LYS A 201 -1.74 13.67 10.85
N TYR A 202 -2.14 14.55 11.77
CA TYR A 202 -3.53 14.61 12.23
C TYR A 202 -4.50 14.73 11.05
N LEU A 203 -5.45 13.79 10.99
CA LEU A 203 -6.40 13.65 9.90
C LEU A 203 -7.55 14.63 10.10
N GLY A 204 -8.08 14.76 11.31
CA GLY A 204 -9.15 15.70 11.64
C GLY A 204 -10.03 15.23 12.79
N ASP A 205 -10.95 16.11 13.19
CA ASP A 205 -11.98 15.78 14.16
C ASP A 205 -13.11 14.99 13.50
N PRO A 206 -13.89 14.21 14.28
CA PRO A 206 -15.00 13.40 13.82
C PRO A 206 -15.87 14.11 12.77
N ASP A 207 -16.34 15.30 13.11
CA ASP A 207 -17.25 16.11 12.28
C ASP A 207 -16.64 16.54 10.93
N THR A 208 -15.33 16.38 10.76
CA THR A 208 -14.59 16.75 9.55
C THR A 208 -14.11 15.54 8.73
N ILE A 209 -14.29 14.31 9.22
CA ILE A 209 -13.77 13.08 8.59
C ILE A 209 -14.81 11.98 8.43
N ILE A 210 -15.94 12.08 9.15
CA ILE A 210 -17.08 11.19 9.07
C ILE A 210 -18.14 11.75 8.11
N ASP A 211 -18.82 10.88 7.37
CA ASP A 211 -19.84 11.20 6.36
C ASP A 211 -19.36 12.25 5.32
N VAL A 212 -18.05 12.25 5.08
CA VAL A 212 -17.39 13.12 4.11
C VAL A 212 -16.52 12.28 3.20
N LYS A 213 -16.44 12.71 1.94
CA LYS A 213 -15.51 12.12 0.98
C LYS A 213 -14.13 12.71 1.19
N ILE A 214 -13.16 11.83 1.40
CA ILE A 214 -11.74 12.17 1.50
C ILE A 214 -11.06 11.66 0.24
N GLY A 215 -10.68 12.58 -0.65
CA GLY A 215 -9.80 12.27 -1.76
C GLY A 215 -8.36 12.13 -1.29
N VAL A 216 -7.72 11.03 -1.64
CA VAL A 216 -6.35 10.70 -1.27
C VAL A 216 -5.51 10.54 -2.52
N TRP A 217 -4.41 11.28 -2.61
CA TRP A 217 -3.42 11.12 -3.68
C TRP A 217 -2.08 10.72 -3.07
N VAL A 218 -1.57 9.57 -3.49
CA VAL A 218 -0.25 9.05 -3.08
C VAL A 218 0.68 9.12 -4.28
N GLU A 219 1.69 9.97 -4.20
CA GLU A 219 2.63 10.24 -5.28
C GLU A 219 4.03 9.81 -4.82
N TYR A 220 4.69 8.93 -5.57
CA TYR A 220 6.04 8.47 -5.27
C TYR A 220 6.99 8.76 -6.43
N ASP A 221 8.04 9.53 -6.15
CA ASP A 221 9.15 9.82 -7.04
C ASP A 221 10.33 8.90 -6.69
N ALA A 222 10.56 7.89 -7.52
CA ALA A 222 11.59 6.87 -7.28
C ALA A 222 13.02 7.42 -7.36
N LEU A 223 13.26 8.47 -8.16
CA LEU A 223 14.60 9.08 -8.26
C LEU A 223 14.93 9.88 -7.00
N LYS A 224 13.92 10.49 -6.38
CA LYS A 224 14.06 11.24 -5.13
C LYS A 224 13.79 10.39 -3.89
N THR A 225 13.41 9.12 -4.04
CA THR A 225 12.95 8.25 -2.94
C THR A 225 11.92 8.94 -2.05
N THR A 226 11.03 9.74 -2.67
CA THR A 226 10.14 10.66 -1.95
C THR A 226 8.69 10.27 -2.18
N LEU A 227 7.96 10.03 -1.10
CA LEU A 227 6.53 9.80 -1.08
C LEU A 227 5.81 11.03 -0.55
N LYS A 228 4.75 11.46 -1.25
CA LYS A 228 3.85 12.52 -0.80
C LYS A 228 2.42 12.03 -0.78
N VAL A 229 1.70 12.37 0.28
CA VAL A 229 0.28 12.10 0.42
C VAL A 229 -0.45 13.43 0.48
N PHE A 230 -1.48 13.59 -0.34
CA PHE A 230 -2.34 14.76 -0.35
C PHE A 230 -3.77 14.36 -0.03
N LEU A 231 -4.47 15.21 0.71
CA LEU A 231 -5.85 15.00 1.14
C LEU A 231 -6.73 16.19 0.81
N HIS A 232 -7.94 15.91 0.34
CA HIS A 232 -9.00 16.91 0.20
C HIS A 232 -10.31 16.31 0.69
N LYS A 233 -10.88 16.93 1.72
CA LYS A 233 -12.14 16.51 2.31
C LYS A 233 -13.27 17.38 1.78
N VAL A 234 -14.36 16.75 1.39
CA VAL A 234 -15.56 17.43 0.89
C VAL A 234 -16.81 16.72 1.41
N LYS A 235 -17.95 17.43 1.45
CA LYS A 235 -19.24 16.81 1.77
C LYS A 235 -19.50 15.60 0.87
N ALA A 236 -20.21 14.58 1.36
CA ALA A 236 -20.43 13.31 0.65
C ALA A 236 -21.03 13.45 -0.77
N ASN A 237 -21.80 14.52 -1.04
CA ASN A 237 -22.38 14.79 -2.36
C ASN A 237 -21.42 15.49 -3.34
N LEU A 238 -20.22 15.87 -2.92
CA LEU A 238 -19.21 16.54 -3.74
C LEU A 238 -18.08 15.58 -4.12
N THR A 239 -17.28 15.97 -5.11
CA THR A 239 -16.12 15.19 -5.58
C THR A 239 -14.82 15.86 -5.14
N PRO A 240 -13.93 15.16 -4.42
CA PRO A 240 -12.60 15.67 -4.10
C PRO A 240 -11.81 16.06 -5.36
N ASN A 241 -11.06 17.16 -5.26
CA ASN A 241 -10.22 17.68 -6.34
C ASN A 241 -8.77 17.88 -5.87
N ARG A 242 -7.80 17.35 -6.63
CA ARG A 242 -6.36 17.43 -6.36
C ARG A 242 -5.86 18.86 -6.19
N LYS A 243 -6.41 19.82 -6.95
CA LYS A 243 -6.00 21.24 -6.93
C LYS A 243 -6.23 21.90 -5.56
N ASN A 244 -7.20 21.39 -4.80
CA ASN A 244 -7.56 21.90 -3.48
C ASN A 244 -7.02 21.01 -2.35
N ALA A 245 -6.20 20.01 -2.68
CA ALA A 245 -5.68 19.05 -1.71
C ALA A 245 -4.48 19.62 -0.95
N ASN A 246 -4.49 19.46 0.37
CA ASN A 246 -3.39 19.81 1.25
C ASN A 246 -2.42 18.65 1.36
N ILE A 247 -1.13 18.94 1.55
CA ILE A 247 -0.13 17.91 1.83
C ILE A 247 -0.32 17.37 3.27
N ALA A 248 -0.51 16.07 3.39
CA ALA A 248 -0.60 15.38 4.68
C ALA A 248 0.75 14.80 5.07
N ILE A 249 1.41 14.09 4.15
CA ILE A 249 2.71 13.45 4.36
C ILE A 249 3.67 13.90 3.26
N SER A 250 4.92 14.17 3.64
CA SER A 250 6.07 14.26 2.74
C SER A 250 7.23 13.53 3.41
N TYR A 251 7.68 12.45 2.80
CA TYR A 251 8.71 11.58 3.35
C TYR A 251 9.77 11.28 2.30
N THR A 252 11.04 11.53 2.61
CA THR A 252 12.20 11.28 1.75
C THR A 252 13.04 10.17 2.36
N GLY A 253 13.62 9.31 1.52
CA GLY A 253 14.38 8.13 1.95
C GLY A 253 13.60 6.83 1.89
N LEU A 254 12.38 6.82 1.31
CA LEU A 254 11.66 5.58 1.04
C LEU A 254 12.24 4.93 -0.22
N ASP A 255 13.07 3.92 -0.04
CA ASP A 255 13.61 3.11 -1.13
C ASP A 255 12.77 1.82 -1.28
N LEU A 256 11.82 1.83 -2.22
CA LEU A 256 10.94 0.66 -2.45
C LEU A 256 11.73 -0.62 -2.76
N ALA A 257 12.90 -0.53 -3.38
CA ALA A 257 13.71 -1.71 -3.64
C ALA A 257 14.21 -2.36 -2.33
N LYS A 258 14.34 -1.59 -1.24
CA LYS A 258 14.65 -2.08 0.11
C LYS A 258 13.42 -2.63 0.82
N GLU A 259 12.30 -1.91 0.71
CA GLU A 259 11.15 -2.11 1.57
C GLU A 259 10.12 -3.12 1.06
N VAL A 260 9.99 -3.34 -0.26
CA VAL A 260 9.01 -4.26 -0.84
C VAL A 260 9.63 -5.27 -1.79
N ASN A 261 8.87 -6.30 -2.17
CA ASN A 261 9.29 -7.27 -3.17
C ASN A 261 9.35 -6.63 -4.56
N GLU A 262 10.17 -7.19 -5.45
CA GLU A 262 10.25 -6.77 -6.87
C GLU A 262 8.85 -6.75 -7.50
N PHE A 263 8.10 -7.82 -7.22
CA PHE A 263 6.70 -7.99 -7.55
C PHE A 263 5.88 -7.95 -6.26
N SER A 264 4.99 -6.96 -6.15
CA SER A 264 4.15 -6.75 -4.96
C SER A 264 2.68 -6.60 -5.34
N TYR A 265 1.78 -7.00 -4.46
CA TYR A 265 0.34 -6.82 -4.65
C TYR A 265 -0.09 -5.45 -4.16
N VAL A 266 -0.97 -4.80 -4.92
CA VAL A 266 -1.45 -3.45 -4.63
C VAL A 266 -2.94 -3.47 -4.30
N GLY A 267 -3.36 -2.71 -3.30
CA GLY A 267 -4.76 -2.60 -2.94
C GLY A 267 -4.95 -1.95 -1.57
N PHE A 268 -5.98 -2.40 -0.87
CA PHE A 268 -6.38 -1.87 0.42
C PHE A 268 -6.29 -2.92 1.53
N GLY A 269 -5.85 -2.53 2.70
CA GLY A 269 -6.12 -3.20 3.98
C GLY A 269 -7.14 -2.38 4.77
N SER A 270 -7.91 -3.03 5.65
CA SER A 270 -8.86 -2.34 6.51
C SER A 270 -9.13 -3.12 7.79
N ARG A 271 -9.35 -2.37 8.88
CA ARG A 271 -10.07 -2.82 10.07
C ARG A 271 -11.53 -2.56 9.77
N VAL A 272 -12.26 -3.61 9.43
CA VAL A 272 -13.64 -3.51 8.98
C VAL A 272 -14.53 -3.22 10.18
N PRO A 273 -15.40 -2.19 10.11
CA PRO A 273 -16.34 -1.91 11.19
C PRO A 273 -17.44 -2.97 11.23
N GLU A 274 -17.96 -3.23 12.43
CA GLU A 274 -19.27 -3.88 12.56
C GLU A 274 -20.37 -2.92 12.06
N GLN A 275 -21.37 -3.44 11.37
CA GLN A 275 -22.42 -2.66 10.69
C GLN A 275 -23.12 -1.65 11.60
N PRO A 276 -23.46 -1.97 12.86
CA PRO A 276 -24.07 -0.98 13.76
C PRO A 276 -23.20 0.25 14.04
N ASN A 277 -21.89 0.17 13.80
CA ASN A 277 -20.94 1.27 13.94
C ASN A 277 -20.62 1.96 12.61
N GLY A 278 -21.22 1.52 11.50
CA GLY A 278 -21.07 2.13 10.18
C GLY A 278 -20.38 1.24 9.16
N MET A 279 -19.97 1.86 8.06
CA MET A 279 -19.30 1.18 6.95
C MET A 279 -18.33 2.10 6.22
N TYR A 280 -17.32 1.51 5.60
CA TYR A 280 -16.36 2.27 4.81
C TYR A 280 -16.63 2.07 3.32
N ARG A 281 -16.57 3.16 2.56
CA ARG A 281 -16.78 3.12 1.11
C ARG A 281 -15.53 3.61 0.39
N ILE A 282 -15.06 2.85 -0.59
CA ILE A 282 -13.91 3.23 -1.43
C ILE A 282 -14.38 3.43 -2.88
N TYR A 283 -14.15 4.63 -3.41
CA TYR A 283 -14.51 5.04 -4.77
C TYR A 283 -13.25 5.36 -5.58
N ASP A 284 -13.41 5.36 -6.91
CA ASP A 284 -12.50 5.97 -7.87
C ASP A 284 -11.02 5.57 -7.73
N PHE A 285 -10.73 4.33 -7.32
CA PHE A 285 -9.35 3.89 -7.20
C PHE A 285 -8.67 3.82 -8.57
N LYS A 286 -7.51 4.47 -8.67
CA LYS A 286 -6.60 4.41 -9.80
C LYS A 286 -5.16 4.38 -9.29
N PHE A 287 -4.38 3.41 -9.74
CA PHE A 287 -2.95 3.28 -9.50
C PHE A 287 -2.22 3.14 -10.82
N THR A 288 -1.11 3.86 -10.99
CA THR A 288 -0.31 3.88 -12.22
C THR A 288 1.17 3.89 -11.93
N THR A 289 1.96 3.13 -12.69
CA THR A 289 3.43 3.15 -12.59
C THR A 289 4.09 3.78 -13.82
N LYS A 290 5.24 4.39 -13.60
CA LYS A 290 6.14 4.89 -14.65
C LYS A 290 7.58 4.50 -14.30
N TRP A 291 8.24 3.82 -15.22
CA TRP A 291 9.62 3.40 -15.05
C TRP A 291 10.60 4.54 -15.30
N VAL A 292 11.61 4.63 -14.44
CA VAL A 292 12.72 5.59 -14.52
C VAL A 292 14.05 4.88 -14.28
N LEU A 293 15.14 5.45 -14.76
CA LEU A 293 16.49 4.95 -14.54
C LEU A 293 17.09 5.60 -13.29
N GLY A 294 17.23 4.83 -12.22
CA GLY A 294 17.87 5.24 -10.97
C GLY A 294 19.24 4.60 -10.76
N SER A 295 19.63 4.45 -9.50
CA SER A 295 20.82 3.68 -9.11
C SER A 295 20.59 2.18 -9.36
N LYS A 296 21.66 1.45 -9.68
CA LYS A 296 21.56 0.01 -9.95
C LYS A 296 21.14 -0.75 -8.69
N VAL A 297 20.08 -1.54 -8.78
CA VAL A 297 19.60 -2.41 -7.70
C VAL A 297 20.26 -3.78 -7.82
N ASN A 298 21.27 -4.02 -6.98
CA ASN A 298 21.94 -5.33 -6.86
C ASN A 298 21.32 -6.08 -5.67
N LYS A 299 20.27 -6.85 -5.90
CA LYS A 299 19.63 -7.73 -4.91
C LYS A 299 19.44 -9.11 -5.51
#